data_AF-A0A382YZQ5-F1
#
_entry.id   AF-A0A382YZQ5-F1
#
_cell.length_a   1.000
_cell.length_b   1.000
_cell.length_c   1.000
_cell.angle_alpha   90.00
_cell.angle_beta   90.00
_cell.angle_gamma   90.00
#
_symmetry.space_group_name_H-M   'P 1'
#
loop_
_entity.id
_entity.type
_entity.pdbx_description
1 polymer ?
#
loop_
_entity_poly.entity_id
_entity_poly.type
_entity_poly.pdbx_seq_one_letter_code
_entity_poly.pdbx_strand_id
1 'polypeptide(L)'
;MDCKKALEESEGNIEEAIINLRKSSVLKAEKKSSKSAYEGVILAEVNGDHTGVIMIEVNCETDFVSKDLNFLEFCRKVLLSSKDELHQENILVKVSRDMEEARKNLVQKIGENIVIRKIESIKGKFVNYYVHNNGKVGSAVSLSSGDLETAKDLAMHVTASKPLVIRPRDIEEDLIKQEKYIIESQVQKENKSPEIAEKMIM
;
A
#
# COMPACT_ATOMS: atom_id res chain seq x y z
N MET A 1 -29.21 -12.76 5.13
CA MET A 1 -30.00 -13.84 4.51
C MET A 1 -29.15 -15.04 4.09
N ASP A 2 -27.84 -14.90 3.87
CA ASP A 2 -27.01 -16.00 3.36
C ASP A 2 -26.95 -17.21 4.29
N CYS A 3 -26.82 -17.02 5.60
CA CYS A 3 -26.82 -18.14 6.55
C CYS A 3 -28.15 -18.92 6.54
N LYS A 4 -29.27 -18.20 6.44
CA LYS A 4 -30.60 -18.82 6.31
C LYS A 4 -30.69 -19.63 5.03
N LYS A 5 -30.31 -19.04 3.89
CA LYS A 5 -30.33 -19.72 2.59
C LYS A 5 -29.43 -20.96 2.59
N ALA A 6 -28.21 -20.86 3.13
CA ALA A 6 -27.31 -22.00 3.22
C ALA A 6 -27.85 -23.11 4.13
N LEU A 7 -28.52 -22.77 5.23
CA LEU A 7 -29.19 -23.74 6.10
C LEU A 7 -30.41 -24.39 5.41
N GLU A 8 -31.20 -23.61 4.68
CA GLU A 8 -32.33 -24.14 3.89
C GLU A 8 -31.87 -25.11 2.79
N GLU A 9 -30.83 -24.73 2.05
CA GLU A 9 -30.22 -25.58 1.00
C GLU A 9 -29.54 -26.84 1.54
N SER A 10 -29.16 -26.83 2.83
CA SER A 10 -28.51 -27.96 3.49
C SER A 10 -29.47 -28.71 4.43
N GLU A 11 -30.78 -28.46 4.33
CA GLU A 11 -31.82 -29.08 5.17
C GLU A 11 -31.53 -29.02 6.69
N GLY A 12 -30.91 -27.93 7.15
CA GLY A 12 -30.52 -27.71 8.54
C GLY A 12 -29.16 -28.32 8.95
N ASN A 13 -28.45 -29.00 8.04
CA ASN A 13 -27.10 -29.49 8.30
C ASN A 13 -26.09 -28.31 8.36
N ILE A 14 -25.51 -28.11 9.54
CA ILE A 14 -24.60 -26.99 9.81
C ILE A 14 -23.28 -27.14 9.06
N GLU A 15 -22.69 -28.33 9.02
CA GLU A 15 -21.40 -28.55 8.35
C GLU A 15 -21.51 -28.33 6.85
N GLU A 16 -22.58 -28.83 6.25
CA GLU A 16 -22.87 -28.63 4.84
C GLU A 16 -23.21 -27.15 4.54
N ALA A 17 -23.94 -26.47 5.41
CA ALA A 17 -24.20 -25.04 5.27
C ALA A 17 -22.91 -24.21 5.30
N ILE A 18 -21.93 -24.57 6.13
CA ILE A 18 -20.61 -23.92 6.17
C ILE A 18 -19.88 -24.12 4.83
N ILE A 19 -19.90 -25.35 4.28
CA ILE A 19 -19.32 -25.64 2.97
C ILE A 19 -19.99 -24.83 1.87
N ASN A 20 -21.32 -24.73 1.88
CA ASN A 20 -22.09 -23.97 0.91
C ASN A 20 -21.82 -22.46 1.01
N LEU A 21 -21.70 -21.92 2.23
CA LEU A 21 -21.25 -20.54 2.45
C LEU A 21 -19.87 -20.30 1.85
N ARG A 22 -18.92 -21.22 2.07
CA ARG A 22 -17.56 -21.12 1.48
C ARG A 22 -17.58 -21.15 -0.04
N LYS A 23 -18.37 -22.02 -0.68
CA LYS A 23 -18.54 -22.02 -2.14
C LYS A 23 -19.07 -20.68 -2.65
N SER A 24 -20.05 -20.11 -1.95
CA SER A 24 -20.64 -18.81 -2.32
C SER A 24 -19.69 -17.62 -2.15
N SER A 25 -18.66 -17.75 -1.29
CA SER A 25 -17.68 -16.70 -1.03
C SER A 25 -16.93 -16.27 -2.30
N VAL A 26 -16.58 -17.25 -3.15
CA VAL A 26 -15.85 -17.04 -4.41
C VAL A 26 -16.66 -16.12 -5.33
N LEU A 27 -17.93 -16.46 -5.54
CA LEU A 27 -18.84 -15.69 -6.40
C LEU A 27 -19.08 -14.28 -5.88
N LYS A 28 -19.16 -14.11 -4.55
CA LYS A 28 -19.31 -12.78 -3.96
C LYS A 28 -18.05 -11.94 -4.15
N ALA A 29 -16.88 -12.53 -3.92
CA ALA A 29 -15.61 -11.84 -4.10
C ALA A 29 -15.41 -11.40 -5.55
N GLU A 30 -15.70 -12.26 -6.52
CA GLU A 30 -15.65 -11.93 -7.96
C GLU A 30 -16.63 -10.81 -8.34
N LYS A 31 -17.85 -10.83 -7.80
CA LYS A 31 -18.82 -9.73 -8.03
C LYS A 31 -18.35 -8.40 -7.45
N LYS A 32 -17.54 -8.43 -6.41
CA LYS A 32 -17.01 -7.23 -5.74
C LYS A 32 -15.70 -6.75 -6.35
N SER A 33 -14.92 -7.62 -6.99
CA SER A 33 -13.57 -7.28 -7.47
C SER A 33 -13.52 -6.18 -8.53
N SER A 34 -14.63 -5.94 -9.25
CA SER A 34 -14.74 -4.85 -10.22
C SER A 34 -14.91 -3.47 -9.57
N LYS A 35 -15.24 -3.41 -8.29
CA LYS A 35 -15.42 -2.15 -7.58
C LYS A 35 -14.10 -1.53 -7.19
N SER A 36 -14.04 -0.21 -7.25
CA SER A 36 -12.87 0.54 -6.80
C SER A 36 -12.67 0.43 -5.29
N ALA A 37 -11.44 0.15 -4.88
CA ALA A 37 -11.01 0.11 -3.48
C ALA A 37 -9.84 1.10 -3.31
N TYR A 38 -10.16 2.33 -2.89
CA TYR A 38 -9.18 3.41 -2.68
C TYR A 38 -8.98 3.78 -1.21
N GLU A 39 -9.82 3.24 -0.33
CA GLU A 39 -9.63 3.33 1.12
C GLU A 39 -8.79 2.14 1.60
N GLY A 40 -8.35 2.15 2.87
CA GLY A 40 -7.55 1.05 3.41
C GLY A 40 -6.55 1.46 4.47
N VAL A 41 -5.54 0.61 4.65
CA VAL A 41 -4.45 0.84 5.60
C VAL A 41 -3.10 0.43 5.03
N ILE A 42 -2.08 1.16 5.47
CA ILE A 42 -0.67 0.81 5.35
C ILE A 42 -0.23 0.25 6.70
N LEU A 43 0.41 -0.92 6.66
CA LEU A 43 1.10 -1.48 7.81
C LEU A 43 2.56 -1.72 7.43
N ALA A 44 3.45 -1.57 8.39
CA ALA A 44 4.86 -1.84 8.20
C ALA A 44 5.48 -2.41 9.46
N GLU A 45 6.54 -3.17 9.28
CA GLU A 45 7.33 -3.71 10.37
C GLU A 45 8.80 -3.86 9.98
N VAL A 46 9.66 -3.50 10.91
CA VAL A 46 11.11 -3.65 10.81
C VAL A 46 11.54 -4.93 11.53
N ASN A 47 12.56 -5.62 11.02
CA ASN A 47 13.15 -6.76 11.71
C ASN A 47 13.93 -6.33 12.97
N GLY A 48 14.19 -7.28 13.86
CA GLY A 48 14.75 -6.99 15.19
C GLY A 48 16.15 -6.35 15.18
N ASP A 49 16.93 -6.53 14.12
CA ASP A 49 18.26 -5.92 13.96
C ASP A 49 18.24 -4.61 13.15
N HIS A 50 17.05 -4.14 12.74
CA HIS A 50 16.86 -2.93 11.95
C HIS A 50 17.63 -2.88 10.62
N THR A 51 17.80 -4.04 9.97
CA THR A 51 18.44 -4.16 8.65
C THR A 51 17.45 -4.32 7.50
N GLY A 52 16.16 -4.51 7.81
CA GLY A 52 15.12 -4.69 6.80
C GLY A 52 13.74 -4.29 7.32
N VAL A 53 12.94 -3.71 6.44
CA VAL A 53 11.54 -3.38 6.72
C VAL A 53 10.68 -3.86 5.57
N ILE A 54 9.49 -4.33 5.93
CA ILE A 54 8.43 -4.66 4.99
C ILE A 54 7.25 -3.73 5.23
N MET A 55 6.67 -3.23 4.15
CA MET A 55 5.52 -2.35 4.16
C MET A 55 4.47 -2.91 3.19
N ILE A 56 3.23 -2.95 3.65
CA ILE A 56 2.09 -3.44 2.88
C ILE A 56 1.02 -2.36 2.77
N GLU A 57 0.29 -2.38 1.67
CA GLU A 57 -0.93 -1.62 1.44
C GLU A 57 -2.07 -2.60 1.17
N VAL A 58 -3.12 -2.54 1.97
CA VAL A 58 -4.35 -3.31 1.78
C VAL A 58 -5.52 -2.34 1.68
N ASN A 59 -6.25 -2.41 0.58
CA ASN A 59 -7.36 -1.51 0.29
C ASN A 59 -8.73 -2.15 0.51
N CYS A 60 -9.72 -1.30 0.81
CA CYS A 60 -11.15 -1.57 0.86
C CYS A 60 -11.94 -0.46 0.16
N GLU A 61 -13.28 -0.57 0.10
CA GLU A 61 -14.12 0.45 -0.55
C GLU A 61 -14.32 1.68 0.35
N THR A 62 -14.50 1.48 1.66
CA THR A 62 -14.85 2.56 2.60
C THR A 62 -13.91 2.68 3.80
N ASP A 63 -13.91 3.85 4.44
CA ASP A 63 -13.13 4.12 5.65
C ASP A 63 -13.72 3.47 6.92
N PHE A 64 -14.98 3.03 6.86
CA PHE A 64 -15.59 2.23 7.92
C PHE A 64 -14.94 0.85 7.99
N VAL A 65 -14.75 0.22 6.83
CA VAL A 65 -14.10 -1.10 6.73
C VAL A 65 -12.62 -1.02 7.07
N SER A 66 -11.92 0.06 6.72
CA SER A 66 -10.50 0.20 7.07
C SER A 66 -10.24 0.22 8.59
N LYS A 67 -11.29 0.52 9.38
CA LYS A 67 -11.27 0.53 10.86
C LYS A 67 -11.87 -0.75 11.46
N ASP A 68 -12.44 -1.65 10.66
CA ASP A 68 -13.03 -2.91 11.14
C ASP A 68 -11.96 -3.87 11.68
N LEU A 69 -12.26 -4.53 12.79
CA LEU A 69 -11.31 -5.43 13.46
C LEU A 69 -10.93 -6.63 12.59
N ASN A 70 -11.87 -7.21 11.82
CA ASN A 70 -11.59 -8.36 10.97
C ASN A 70 -10.69 -7.95 9.79
N PHE A 71 -10.92 -6.75 9.25
CA PHE A 71 -10.06 -6.18 8.23
C PHE A 71 -8.64 -5.94 8.75
N LEU A 72 -8.50 -5.32 9.92
CA LEU A 72 -7.19 -5.07 10.55
C LEU A 72 -6.45 -6.38 10.89
N GLU A 73 -7.16 -7.40 11.37
CA GLU A 73 -6.58 -8.72 11.62
C GLU A 73 -6.09 -9.40 10.33
N PHE A 74 -6.86 -9.29 9.24
CA PHE A 74 -6.42 -9.78 7.94
C PHE A 74 -5.17 -9.03 7.45
N CYS A 75 -5.13 -7.70 7.56
CA CYS A 75 -3.95 -6.93 7.19
C CYS A 75 -2.70 -7.35 8.00
N ARG A 76 -2.85 -7.62 9.31
CA ARG A 76 -1.76 -8.15 10.14
C ARG A 76 -1.30 -9.54 9.69
N LYS A 77 -2.22 -10.42 9.28
CA LYS A 77 -1.86 -11.74 8.72
C LYS A 77 -1.11 -11.62 7.41
N VAL A 78 -1.53 -10.70 6.53
CA VAL A 78 -0.80 -10.38 5.29
C VAL A 78 0.60 -9.90 5.62
N LEU A 79 0.74 -8.95 6.56
CA LEU A 79 2.04 -8.42 6.98
C LEU A 79 2.96 -9.53 7.49
N LEU A 80 2.44 -10.37 8.39
CA LEU A 80 3.20 -11.48 8.97
C LEU A 80 3.66 -12.46 7.90
N SER A 81 2.75 -12.88 7.01
CA SER A 81 3.06 -13.81 5.91
C SER A 81 4.09 -13.22 4.92
N SER A 82 4.19 -11.90 4.85
CA SER A 82 5.15 -11.23 3.98
C SER A 82 6.57 -11.21 4.56
N LYS A 83 6.72 -11.28 5.89
CA LYS A 83 8.05 -11.23 6.54
C LYS A 83 8.93 -12.41 6.16
N ASP A 84 8.33 -13.59 6.07
CA ASP A 84 9.02 -14.82 5.69
C ASP A 84 9.56 -14.76 4.24
N GLU A 85 9.12 -13.74 3.49
CA GLU A 85 9.37 -13.56 2.06
C GLU A 85 10.25 -12.34 1.75
N LEU A 86 10.88 -11.70 2.75
CA LEU A 86 11.76 -10.53 2.63
C LEU A 86 12.90 -10.64 1.59
N HIS A 87 13.07 -11.80 0.96
CA HIS A 87 14.13 -12.13 0.01
C HIS A 87 13.62 -12.60 -1.35
N GLN A 88 12.31 -12.71 -1.56
CA GLN A 88 11.75 -13.21 -2.81
C GLN A 88 11.41 -12.08 -3.77
N GLU A 89 11.65 -12.30 -5.06
CA GLU A 89 11.01 -11.51 -6.10
C GLU A 89 9.51 -11.86 -6.14
N ASN A 90 8.65 -10.89 -6.50
CA ASN A 90 7.20 -11.08 -6.61
C ASN A 90 6.47 -11.44 -5.31
N ILE A 91 6.93 -10.93 -4.15
CA ILE A 91 6.29 -11.13 -2.83
C ILE A 91 4.78 -10.92 -2.89
N LEU A 92 4.34 -9.84 -3.55
CA LEU A 92 2.92 -9.51 -3.73
C LEU A 92 2.12 -10.67 -4.35
N VAL A 93 2.63 -11.30 -5.41
CA VAL A 93 1.94 -12.37 -6.13
C VAL A 93 1.80 -13.61 -5.23
N LYS A 94 2.89 -13.98 -4.56
CA LYS A 94 2.92 -15.14 -3.67
C LYS A 94 1.98 -14.95 -2.49
N VAL A 95 2.15 -13.85 -1.74
CA VAL A 95 1.30 -13.56 -0.56
C VAL A 95 -0.16 -13.42 -0.97
N SER A 96 -0.46 -12.77 -2.10
CA SER A 96 -1.85 -12.65 -2.58
C SER A 96 -2.46 -14.02 -2.89
N ARG A 97 -1.71 -14.92 -3.53
CA ARG A 97 -2.17 -16.29 -3.80
C ARG A 97 -2.42 -17.05 -2.50
N ASP A 98 -1.49 -17.00 -1.56
CA ASP A 98 -1.55 -17.77 -0.32
C ASP A 98 -2.67 -17.23 0.62
N MET A 99 -2.96 -15.92 0.55
CA MET A 99 -4.02 -15.26 1.32
C MET A 99 -5.40 -15.24 0.64
N GLU A 100 -5.53 -15.77 -0.59
CA GLU A 100 -6.75 -15.59 -1.39
C GLU A 100 -8.00 -16.20 -0.74
N GLU A 101 -7.89 -17.38 -0.13
CA GLU A 101 -9.03 -17.98 0.58
C GLU A 101 -9.46 -17.12 1.78
N ALA A 102 -8.49 -16.65 2.58
CA ALA A 102 -8.75 -15.76 3.70
C ALA A 102 -9.39 -14.44 3.24
N ARG A 103 -8.91 -13.88 2.13
CA ARG A 103 -9.46 -12.66 1.51
C ARG A 103 -10.91 -12.87 1.07
N LYS A 104 -11.22 -13.96 0.35
CA LYS A 104 -12.59 -14.28 -0.11
C LYS A 104 -13.56 -14.44 1.07
N ASN A 105 -13.15 -15.12 2.13
CA ASN A 105 -13.94 -15.26 3.35
C ASN A 105 -14.20 -13.91 4.01
N LEU A 106 -13.20 -13.02 4.03
CA LEU A 106 -13.36 -11.67 4.56
C LEU A 106 -14.32 -10.83 3.71
N VAL A 107 -14.21 -10.88 2.39
CA VAL A 107 -15.13 -10.20 1.47
C VAL A 107 -16.57 -10.72 1.64
N GLN A 108 -16.76 -12.01 1.88
CA GLN A 108 -18.09 -12.56 2.19
C GLN A 108 -18.66 -11.99 3.48
N LYS A 109 -17.82 -11.82 4.51
CA LYS A 109 -18.22 -11.32 5.83
C LYS A 109 -18.50 -9.81 5.83
N ILE A 110 -17.61 -9.03 5.21
CA ILE A 110 -17.67 -7.56 5.19
C ILE A 110 -18.58 -7.04 4.08
N GLY A 111 -18.58 -7.70 2.92
CA GLY A 111 -19.40 -7.30 1.76
C GLY A 111 -18.78 -6.20 0.88
N GLU A 112 -17.51 -5.86 1.09
CA GLU A 112 -16.73 -4.92 0.26
C GLU A 112 -15.61 -5.62 -0.51
N ASN A 113 -15.18 -5.02 -1.62
CA ASN A 113 -13.94 -5.39 -2.27
C ASN A 113 -12.75 -5.15 -1.34
N ILE A 114 -11.85 -6.11 -1.27
CA ILE A 114 -10.62 -6.05 -0.48
C ILE A 114 -9.46 -6.49 -1.36
N VAL A 115 -8.42 -5.68 -1.41
CA VAL A 115 -7.29 -5.86 -2.33
C VAL A 115 -5.98 -5.75 -1.56
N ILE A 116 -5.13 -6.77 -1.63
CA ILE A 116 -3.72 -6.64 -1.25
C ILE A 116 -3.04 -5.92 -2.42
N ARG A 117 -2.75 -4.64 -2.24
CA ARG A 117 -2.40 -3.73 -3.35
C ARG A 117 -0.93 -3.69 -3.61
N LYS A 118 -0.15 -3.58 -2.54
CA LYS A 118 1.29 -3.39 -2.62
C LYS A 118 1.98 -4.04 -1.44
N ILE A 119 3.12 -4.66 -1.71
CA ILE A 119 4.04 -5.19 -0.69
C ILE A 119 5.43 -4.82 -1.17
N GLU A 120 6.13 -4.01 -0.38
CA GLU A 120 7.49 -3.57 -0.66
C GLU A 120 8.39 -3.89 0.52
N SER A 121 9.66 -4.12 0.21
CA SER A 121 10.69 -4.25 1.23
C SER A 121 11.92 -3.44 0.87
N ILE A 122 12.57 -2.89 1.89
CA ILE A 122 13.89 -2.28 1.74
C ILE A 122 14.84 -2.89 2.76
N LYS A 123 16.12 -2.92 2.39
CA LYS A 123 17.20 -3.38 3.27
C LYS A 123 18.28 -2.33 3.40
N GLY A 124 19.10 -2.46 4.44
CA GLY A 124 20.35 -1.74 4.58
C GLY A 124 20.87 -1.79 6.00
N LYS A 125 21.67 -0.79 6.38
CA LYS A 125 22.41 -0.80 7.65
C LYS A 125 21.60 -0.23 8.81
N PHE A 126 20.91 0.89 8.57
CA PHE A 126 20.00 1.50 9.54
C PHE A 126 18.67 1.73 8.86
N VAL A 127 17.71 0.84 9.12
CA VAL A 127 16.39 0.87 8.50
C VAL A 127 15.34 1.25 9.54
N ASN A 128 14.49 2.20 9.18
CA ASN A 128 13.33 2.55 9.96
C ASN A 128 12.17 2.98 9.06
N TYR A 129 10.98 3.13 9.63
CA TYR A 129 9.80 3.55 8.92
C TYR A 129 8.94 4.47 9.75
N TYR A 130 8.02 5.14 9.07
CA TYR A 130 6.97 5.92 9.69
C TYR A 130 5.66 5.66 8.95
N VAL A 131 4.62 5.29 9.69
CA VAL A 131 3.24 5.28 9.21
C VAL A 131 2.51 6.38 9.97
N HIS A 132 1.90 7.31 9.26
CA HIS A 132 1.17 8.40 9.90
C HIS A 132 -0.05 7.86 10.66
N ASN A 133 -0.50 8.60 11.68
CA ASN A 133 -1.53 8.13 12.62
C ASN A 133 -2.86 7.70 11.97
N ASN A 134 -3.18 8.21 10.78
CA ASN A 134 -4.36 7.85 10.02
C ASN A 134 -4.23 6.50 9.27
N GLY A 135 -3.04 5.88 9.27
CA GLY A 135 -2.75 4.63 8.60
C GLY A 135 -2.78 4.69 7.08
N LYS A 136 -2.94 5.86 6.45
CA LYS A 136 -3.12 6.00 4.99
C LYS A 136 -1.84 6.32 4.23
N VAL A 137 -0.83 6.83 4.92
CA VAL A 137 0.46 7.19 4.34
C VAL A 137 1.58 6.70 5.22
N GLY A 138 2.63 6.20 4.59
CA GLY A 138 3.83 5.79 5.28
C GLY A 138 5.02 5.74 4.32
N SER A 139 6.20 5.75 4.91
CA SER A 139 7.45 5.55 4.17
C SER A 139 8.45 4.78 5.01
N ALA A 140 9.42 4.20 4.32
CA ALA A 140 10.54 3.48 4.90
C ALA A 140 11.83 4.11 4.38
N VAL A 141 12.84 4.22 5.24
CA VAL A 141 14.13 4.79 4.93
C VAL A 141 15.23 3.82 5.34
N SER A 142 16.23 3.70 4.47
CA SER A 142 17.45 2.95 4.72
C SER A 142 18.65 3.89 4.62
N LEU A 143 19.47 3.93 5.66
CA LEU A 143 20.70 4.71 5.69
C LEU A 143 21.93 3.80 5.66
N SER A 144 22.97 4.25 4.95
CA SER A 144 24.30 3.61 4.96
C SER A 144 25.15 4.04 6.16
N SER A 145 24.84 5.17 6.79
CA SER A 145 25.51 5.75 7.96
C SER A 145 24.53 6.57 8.81
N GLY A 146 24.84 6.77 10.10
CA GLY A 146 23.98 7.48 11.05
C GLY A 146 23.43 6.52 12.10
N ASP A 147 22.19 6.76 12.52
CA ASP A 147 21.49 5.98 13.56
C ASP A 147 20.00 5.79 13.22
N LEU A 148 19.32 5.00 14.05
CA LEU A 148 17.90 4.64 13.87
C LEU A 148 16.93 5.79 14.13
N GLU A 149 17.33 6.76 14.95
CA GLU A 149 16.54 7.96 15.25
C GLU A 149 16.48 8.86 14.03
N THR A 150 17.65 9.14 13.43
CA THR A 150 17.77 9.87 12.16
C THR A 150 17.00 9.17 11.04
N ALA A 151 17.08 7.85 10.92
CA ALA A 151 16.32 7.10 9.93
C ALA A 151 14.79 7.26 10.11
N LYS A 152 14.32 7.32 11.36
CA LYS A 152 12.90 7.54 11.69
C LYS A 152 12.46 8.97 11.35
N ASP A 153 13.25 9.97 11.72
CA ASP A 153 12.95 11.37 11.44
C ASP A 153 12.92 11.64 9.92
N LEU A 154 13.83 11.02 9.18
CA LEU A 154 13.81 11.06 7.73
C LEU A 154 12.58 10.35 7.14
N ALA A 155 12.16 9.20 7.69
CA ALA A 155 10.91 8.58 7.27
C ALA A 155 9.70 9.48 7.54
N MET A 156 9.68 10.22 8.65
CA MET A 156 8.66 11.23 8.90
C MET A 156 8.69 12.34 7.85
N HIS A 157 9.87 12.88 7.55
CA HIS A 157 10.06 13.90 6.51
C HIS A 157 9.61 13.43 5.13
N VAL A 158 10.02 12.23 4.70
CA VAL A 158 9.63 11.64 3.41
C VAL A 158 8.11 11.47 3.33
N THR A 159 7.48 11.00 4.40
CA THR A 159 6.02 10.84 4.45
C THR A 159 5.28 12.18 4.26
N ALA A 160 5.81 13.27 4.82
CA ALA A 160 5.20 14.59 4.74
C ALA A 160 5.51 15.31 3.40
N SER A 161 6.78 15.30 2.98
CA SER A 161 7.28 16.09 1.84
C SER A 161 7.16 15.37 0.49
N LYS A 162 6.99 14.04 0.48
CA LYS A 162 6.85 13.21 -0.73
C LYS A 162 7.92 13.51 -1.79
N PRO A 163 9.22 13.47 -1.44
CA PRO A 163 10.28 13.74 -2.40
C PRO A 163 10.22 12.75 -3.56
N LEU A 164 10.41 13.23 -4.79
CA LEU A 164 10.45 12.39 -5.99
C LEU A 164 11.70 11.52 -6.05
N VAL A 165 12.83 12.06 -5.57
CA VAL A 165 14.15 11.45 -5.68
C VAL A 165 14.98 11.70 -4.42
N ILE A 166 16.04 10.92 -4.24
CA ILE A 166 16.95 11.06 -3.09
C ILE A 166 17.92 12.24 -3.29
N ARG A 167 18.42 12.46 -4.51
CA ARG A 167 19.32 13.57 -4.84
C ARG A 167 18.82 14.30 -6.08
N PRO A 168 19.07 15.62 -6.23
CA PRO A 168 18.64 16.39 -7.40
C PRO A 168 19.13 15.80 -8.74
N ARG A 169 20.33 15.22 -8.76
CA ARG A 169 20.90 14.57 -9.96
C ARG A 169 20.20 13.28 -10.38
N ASP A 170 19.36 12.72 -9.50
CA ASP A 170 18.61 11.49 -9.78
C ASP A 170 17.26 11.80 -10.47
N ILE A 171 16.94 13.08 -10.71
CA ILE A 171 15.76 13.48 -11.50
C ILE A 171 15.97 13.08 -12.96
N GLU A 172 14.96 12.46 -13.56
CA GLU A 172 14.97 12.09 -14.97
C GLU A 172 15.14 13.33 -15.87
N GLU A 173 16.07 13.24 -16.82
CA GLU A 173 16.42 14.36 -17.70
C GLU A 173 15.21 14.84 -18.53
N ASP A 174 14.33 13.92 -18.92
CA ASP A 174 13.11 14.24 -19.66
C ASP A 174 12.12 15.05 -18.81
N LEU A 175 12.00 14.77 -17.51
CA LEU A 175 11.19 15.57 -16.60
C LEU A 175 11.74 16.99 -16.48
N ILE A 176 13.07 17.13 -16.38
CA ILE A 176 13.73 18.44 -16.35
C ILE A 176 13.43 19.22 -17.64
N LYS A 177 13.57 18.57 -18.81
CA LYS A 177 13.29 19.20 -20.12
C LYS A 177 11.84 19.64 -20.25
N GLN A 178 10.91 18.78 -19.83
CA GLN A 178 9.48 19.09 -19.86
C GLN A 178 9.15 20.29 -18.99
N GLU A 179 9.64 20.33 -17.75
CA GLU A 179 9.36 21.48 -16.88
C GLU A 179 10.07 22.75 -17.33
N LYS A 180 11.28 22.64 -17.88
CA LYS A 180 11.96 23.78 -18.48
C LYS A 180 11.13 24.39 -19.62
N TYR A 181 10.59 23.56 -20.50
CA TYR A 181 9.74 24.01 -21.62
C TYR A 181 8.44 24.70 -21.15
N ILE A 182 7.83 24.16 -20.08
CA ILE A 182 6.62 24.76 -19.47
C ILE A 182 6.96 26.14 -18.88
N ILE A 183 8.04 26.25 -18.13
CA ILE A 183 8.49 27.51 -17.51
C ILE A 183 8.88 28.52 -18.58
N GLU A 184 9.63 28.12 -19.62
CA GLU A 184 9.98 28.96 -20.77
C GLU A 184 8.72 29.58 -21.42
N SER A 185 7.68 28.77 -21.63
CA SER A 185 6.42 29.23 -22.21
C SER A 185 5.65 30.21 -21.32
N GLN A 186 5.84 30.15 -19.99
CA GLN A 186 5.25 31.10 -19.05
C GLN A 186 6.04 32.40 -19.02
N VAL A 187 7.36 32.33 -18.94
CA VAL A 187 8.26 33.49 -18.87
C VAL A 187 8.23 34.33 -20.14
N GLN A 188 8.09 33.71 -21.33
CA GLN A 188 7.94 34.44 -22.59
C GLN A 188 6.72 35.37 -22.60
N LYS A 189 5.70 35.10 -21.78
CA LYS A 189 4.51 35.96 -21.67
C LYS A 189 4.74 37.20 -20.80
N GLU A 190 5.85 37.27 -20.06
CA GLU A 190 6.10 38.32 -19.06
C GLU A 190 6.83 39.56 -19.59
N ASN A 191 7.08 39.70 -20.91
CA ASN A 191 7.77 40.87 -21.51
C ASN A 191 9.09 41.25 -20.80
N LYS A 192 9.81 40.27 -20.24
CA LYS A 192 11.11 40.46 -19.58
C LYS A 192 12.25 40.38 -20.58
N SER A 193 13.40 40.97 -20.26
CA SER A 193 14.59 40.85 -21.10
C SER A 193 15.09 39.40 -21.16
N PRO A 194 15.79 38.98 -22.24
CA PRO A 194 16.30 37.61 -22.36
C PRO A 194 17.18 37.15 -21.20
N GLU A 195 18.05 38.02 -20.68
CA GLU A 195 18.91 37.70 -19.52
C GLU A 195 18.11 37.46 -18.23
N ILE A 196 17.03 38.21 -18.02
CA ILE A 196 16.15 38.02 -16.85
C ILE A 196 15.34 36.74 -17.03
N ALA A 197 14.86 36.48 -18.25
CA ALA A 197 14.11 35.26 -18.57
C ALA A 197 14.97 34.00 -18.33
N GLU A 198 16.22 33.98 -18.80
CA GLU A 198 17.14 32.87 -18.61
C GLU A 198 17.46 32.61 -17.13
N LYS A 199 17.71 33.67 -16.35
CA LYS A 199 17.92 33.57 -14.89
C LYS A 199 16.69 33.08 -14.11
N MET A 200 15.49 33.24 -14.66
CA MET A 200 14.26 32.73 -14.04
C MET A 200 14.04 31.24 -14.32
N ILE A 201 14.65 30.70 -15.38
CA ILE A 201 14.49 29.31 -15.82
C ILE A 201 15.59 28.42 -15.20
N MET A 202 16.77 28.97 -14.93
CA MET A 202 17.87 28.30 -14.23
C MET A 202 17.65 28.25 -12.71
#